data_AF-A0A3D5M6X3-F1
#
_entry.id   AF-A0A3D5M6X3-F1
#
_cell.length_a   1.000
_cell.length_b   1.000
_cell.length_c   1.000
_cell.angle_alpha   90.00
_cell.angle_beta   90.00
_cell.angle_gamma   90.00
#
_symmetry.space_group_name_H-M   'P 1'
#
loop_
_entity.id
_entity.type
_entity.pdbx_description
1 polymer ?
#
loop_
_entity_poly.entity_id
_entity_poly.type
_entity_poly.pdbx_seq_one_letter_code
_entity_poly.pdbx_strand_id
1 'polypeptide(L)' 'MMNKTLITTLLLLSALFMLAAGEAPVQNGAERLGKDLTAMGAIQGANKDGSIPAWTGGLTQPVAGWKSGDHSADPFP' A
#
# COMPACT_ATOMS: atom_id res chain seq x y z
N MET A 1 -38.26 -8.65 32.35
CA MET A 1 -37.04 -9.48 32.40
C MET A 1 -36.53 -9.67 30.98
N MET A 2 -35.25 -9.45 30.71
CA MET A 2 -34.72 -9.52 29.34
C MET A 2 -34.54 -10.98 28.90
N ASN A 3 -35.02 -11.30 27.69
CA ASN A 3 -35.01 -12.66 27.14
C ASN A 3 -33.59 -13.06 26.70
N LYS A 4 -32.90 -13.83 27.54
CA LYS A 4 -31.51 -14.26 27.34
C LYS A 4 -31.31 -14.98 26.00
N THR A 5 -32.26 -15.79 25.57
CA THR A 5 -32.20 -16.51 24.29
C THR A 5 -32.18 -15.54 23.11
N LEU A 6 -32.96 -14.46 23.19
CA LEU A 6 -33.07 -13.46 22.13
C LEU A 6 -31.79 -12.64 22.00
N ILE A 7 -31.13 -12.33 23.12
CA ILE A 7 -29.82 -11.66 23.14
C ILE A 7 -28.74 -12.54 22.52
N THR A 8 -28.68 -13.82 22.92
CA THR A 8 -27.64 -14.74 22.42
C THR A 8 -27.78 -14.98 20.92
N THR A 9 -29.00 -15.13 20.41
CA THR A 9 -29.24 -15.28 18.97
C THR A 9 -28.84 -14.03 18.20
N LEU A 10 -29.15 -12.84 18.72
CA LEU A 10 -28.79 -11.58 18.07
C LEU A 10 -27.26 -11.37 18.02
N LEU A 11 -26.55 -11.73 19.09
CA LEU A 11 -25.08 -11.67 19.14
C LEU A 11 -24.42 -12.66 18.18
N LEU A 12 -24.96 -13.88 18.07
CA LEU A 12 -24.45 -14.87 17.12
C LEU A 12 -24.67 -14.43 15.67
N LEU A 13 -25.83 -13.84 15.38
CA LEU A 13 -26.17 -13.40 14.03
C LEU A 13 -25.32 -12.19 13.61
N SER A 14 -25.04 -11.26 14.51
CA SER A 14 -24.18 -10.10 14.23
C SER A 14 -22.73 -10.50 14.03
N ALA A 15 -22.21 -11.46 14.80
CA ALA A 15 -20.87 -12.02 14.61
C ALA A 15 -20.74 -12.73 13.25
N LEU A 16 -21.76 -13.48 12.83
CA LEU A 16 -21.77 -14.16 11.54
C LEU A 16 -21.81 -13.16 10.38
N PHE A 17 -22.56 -12.05 10.53
CA PHE A 17 -22.64 -10.99 9.52
C PHE A 17 -21.31 -10.25 9.33
N MET A 18 -20.57 -10.02 10.43
CA MET A 18 -19.22 -9.44 10.37
C MET A 18 -18.22 -10.35 9.65
N LEU A 19 -18.36 -11.67 9.80
CA LEU A 19 -17.50 -12.65 9.12
C LEU A 19 -17.88 -12.86 7.64
N ALA A 20 -19.15 -12.63 7.31
CA ALA A 20 -19.66 -12.71 5.94
C ALA A 20 -19.41 -11.44 5.11
N ALA A 21 -18.94 -10.35 5.73
CA ALA A 21 -18.40 -9.21 5.02
C ALA A 21 -17.12 -9.65 4.30
N GLY A 22 -17.30 -10.09 3.05
CA GLY A 22 -16.20 -10.52 2.19
C GLY A 22 -15.14 -9.43 2.08
N GLU A 23 -13.90 -9.88 1.91
CA GLU A 23 -12.77 -9.01 1.62
C GLU A 23 -13.12 -8.15 0.40
N ALA A 24 -12.87 -6.84 0.46
CA ALA A 24 -12.92 -6.02 -0.74
C ALA A 24 -12.02 -6.72 -1.77
N PRO A 25 -12.49 -6.94 -3.02
CA PRO A 25 -11.68 -7.64 -4.00
C PRO A 25 -10.34 -6.91 -4.10
N VAL A 26 -9.27 -7.59 -3.66
CA VAL A 26 -7.91 -7.14 -3.92
C VAL A 26 -7.86 -6.98 -5.43
N GLN A 27 -7.68 -5.74 -5.89
CA GLN A 27 -7.52 -5.49 -7.31
C GLN A 27 -6.36 -6.39 -7.78
N ASN A 28 -6.62 -7.24 -8.77
CA ASN A 28 -5.58 -8.09 -9.37
C ASN A 28 -4.40 -7.20 -9.75
N GLY A 29 -3.22 -7.45 -9.20
CA GLY A 29 -2.03 -6.62 -9.41
C GLY A 29 -1.24 -6.27 -8.16
N ALA A 30 -1.76 -6.53 -6.95
CA ALA A 30 -0.94 -6.41 -5.72
C ALA A 30 0.30 -7.30 -5.79
N GLU A 31 0.17 -8.48 -6.38
CA GLU A 31 1.25 -9.44 -6.63
C GLU A 31 2.31 -8.95 -7.63
N ARG A 32 2.03 -7.86 -8.37
CA ARG A 32 2.94 -7.21 -9.32
C ARG A 32 3.73 -6.05 -8.70
N LEU A 33 3.25 -5.50 -7.58
CA LEU A 33 3.95 -4.44 -6.86
C LEU A 33 5.33 -4.94 -6.40
N GLY A 34 6.37 -4.14 -6.65
CA GLY A 34 7.77 -4.49 -6.38
C GLY A 34 8.39 -5.49 -7.36
N LYS A 35 7.64 -5.99 -8.35
CA LYS A 35 8.17 -6.83 -9.44
C LYS A 35 8.31 -6.00 -10.71
N ASP A 36 7.22 -5.88 -11.46
CA ASP A 36 7.15 -5.09 -12.69
C ASP A 36 6.44 -3.74 -12.48
N LEU A 37 5.81 -3.55 -11.31
CA LEU A 37 5.26 -2.27 -10.87
C LEU A 37 6.04 -1.69 -9.67
N THR A 38 6.13 -0.36 -9.58
CA THR A 38 6.61 0.34 -8.39
C THR A 38 5.65 0.16 -7.22
N ALA A 39 6.05 0.54 -6.01
CA ALA A 39 5.17 0.51 -4.84
C ALA A 39 3.90 1.38 -5.00
N MET A 40 3.92 2.35 -5.92
CA MET A 40 2.79 3.22 -6.25
C MET A 40 1.96 2.70 -7.45
N GLY A 41 2.32 1.56 -8.04
CA GLY A 41 1.59 0.93 -9.15
C GLY A 41 1.99 1.39 -10.55
N ALA A 42 3.07 2.16 -10.73
CA ALA A 42 3.59 2.54 -12.05
C ALA A 42 4.51 1.45 -12.62
N ILE A 43 4.76 1.42 -13.94
CA ILE A 43 5.76 0.49 -14.52
C ILE A 43 7.15 0.79 -13.94
N GLN A 44 7.85 -0.23 -13.45
CA GLN A 44 9.18 -0.06 -12.83
C GLN A 44 10.32 0.04 -13.86
N GLY A 45 10.16 -0.59 -15.03
CA GLY A 45 11.18 -0.59 -16.08
C GLY A 45 11.33 0.76 -16.81
N ALA A 46 12.44 0.92 -17.54
CA ALA A 46 12.64 2.06 -18.43
C ALA A 46 11.60 2.07 -19.57
N ASN A 47 11.26 3.24 -20.07
CA ASN A 47 10.36 3.35 -21.21
C ASN A 47 11.07 3.00 -22.53
N LYS A 48 10.28 2.75 -23.57
CA LYS A 48 10.80 2.24 -24.86
C LYS A 48 11.71 3.24 -25.58
N ASP A 49 11.44 4.52 -25.44
CA ASP A 49 12.21 5.59 -26.09
C ASP A 49 13.49 5.97 -25.31
N GLY A 50 13.67 5.46 -24.09
CA GLY A 50 14.86 5.68 -23.27
C GLY A 50 14.92 7.04 -22.58
N SER A 51 13.90 7.90 -22.70
CA SER A 51 13.85 9.19 -22.01
C SER A 51 13.52 9.08 -20.52
N ILE A 52 12.88 7.98 -20.11
CA ILE A 52 12.55 7.70 -18.71
C ILE A 52 13.35 6.47 -18.25
N PRO A 53 14.30 6.63 -17.30
CA PRO A 53 15.06 5.51 -16.78
C PRO A 53 14.17 4.60 -15.91
N ALA A 54 14.64 3.38 -15.67
CA ALA A 54 13.98 2.47 -14.74
C ALA A 54 13.96 3.07 -13.32
N TRP A 55 12.87 2.83 -12.59
CA TRP A 55 12.74 3.29 -11.22
C TRP A 55 13.58 2.42 -10.27
N THR A 56 14.45 3.07 -9.49
CA THR A 56 15.42 2.40 -8.60
C THR A 56 15.12 2.60 -7.11
N GLY A 57 13.91 3.03 -6.75
CA GLY A 57 13.53 3.25 -5.34
C GLY A 57 13.50 4.73 -4.89
N GLY A 58 13.77 5.68 -5.79
CA GLY A 58 13.84 7.10 -5.44
C GLY A 58 15.07 7.46 -4.60
N LEU A 59 14.95 8.43 -3.70
CA LEU A 59 16.03 8.88 -2.82
C LEU A 59 16.15 7.96 -1.61
N THR A 60 16.94 6.90 -1.73
CA THR A 60 17.17 5.92 -0.64
C THR A 60 18.32 6.32 0.28
N GLN A 61 19.10 7.33 -0.08
CA GLN A 61 20.20 7.86 0.70
C GLN A 61 20.14 9.39 0.74
N PRO A 62 20.61 10.01 1.83
CA PRO A 62 20.73 11.46 1.88
C PRO A 62 21.73 11.94 0.83
N VAL A 63 21.48 13.13 0.29
CA VAL A 63 22.45 13.88 -0.51
C VAL A 63 23.73 14.12 0.29
N ALA A 64 24.86 14.09 -0.41
CA ALA A 64 26.17 14.28 0.22
C ALA A 64 26.21 15.59 1.01
N GLY A 65 26.58 15.51 2.29
CA GLY A 65 26.68 16.66 3.18
C GLY A 65 25.41 17.03 3.95
N TRP A 66 24.27 16.36 3.68
CA TRP A 66 23.06 16.56 4.48
C TRP A 66 23.19 15.96 5.88
N LYS A 67 22.79 16.73 6.90
CA LYS A 67 22.72 16.29 8.29
C LYS A 67 21.29 16.34 8.79
N SER A 68 20.99 15.49 9.77
CA SER A 68 19.69 15.51 10.43
C SER A 68 19.42 16.89 11.05
N GLY A 69 18.31 17.52 10.65
CA GLY A 69 17.95 18.89 11.04
C GLY A 69 18.21 19.94 9.96
N ASP A 70 19.00 19.62 8.92
CA ASP A 70 19.14 20.49 7.76
C ASP A 70 17.87 20.47 6.91
N HIS A 71 17.62 21.57 6.19
CA HIS A 71 16.61 21.59 5.13
C HIS A 71 16.94 20.55 4.07
N SER A 72 15.91 19.96 3.46
CA SER A 72 16.09 19.03 2.33
C SER A 72 16.82 19.77 1.21
N ALA A 73 18.05 19.37 0.93
CA ALA A 73 18.80 19.92 -0.20
C ALA A 73 18.27 19.31 -1.50
N ASP A 74 18.36 20.08 -2.59
CA ASP A 74 17.99 19.60 -3.91
C ASP A 74 18.93 18.44 -4.30
N PRO A 75 18.40 17.24 -4.57
CA PRO A 75 19.21 16.09 -4.98
C PRO A 75 19.62 16.13 -6.45
N PHE A 76 19.14 17.11 -7.24
CA PHE A 76 19.47 17.26 -8.66
C PHE A 76 20.26 18.56 -8.88
N PRO A 77 21.35 18.54 -9.67
CA PRO A 77 22.16 19.71 -9.97
C PRO A 77 21.51 20.71 -10.94
#